data_AF-A0A968HTU6-F1
#
_entry.id   AF-A0A968HTU6-F1
#
_cell.length_a   1.000
_cell.length_b   1.000
_cell.length_c   1.000
_cell.angle_alpha   90.00
_cell.angle_beta   90.00
_cell.angle_gamma   90.00
#
_symmetry.space_group_name_H-M   'P 1'
#
loop_
_entity.id
_entity.type
_entity.pdbx_description
1 polymer ?
#
loop_
_entity_poly.entity_id
_entity_poly.type
_entity_poly.pdbx_seq_one_letter_code
_entity_poly.pdbx_strand_id
1 'polypeptide(L)'
;MAHFSHNIGPIHIEWGWFNKSTIVQKIGFHNHFGSTPAVVVTPHWGSGGVGHAETIENVTTSGFGVHSGNRAHNYYVQWIAIGFKAGGGLVADSTDEVLPKEMLEALEAFGGLDRSGDPDAPADTDE
;
A
#
# COMPACT_ATOMS: atom_id res chain seq x y z
N MET A 1 -24.12 6.16 -2.25
CA MET A 1 -22.72 5.81 -1.96
C MET A 1 -22.45 6.24 -0.54
N ALA A 2 -21.88 5.35 0.29
CA ALA A 2 -21.36 5.74 1.59
C ALA A 2 -19.85 5.86 1.50
N HIS A 3 -19.27 6.85 2.18
CA HIS A 3 -17.85 7.18 2.14
C HIS A 3 -17.46 7.79 3.48
N PHE A 4 -16.41 7.24 4.07
CA PHE A 4 -15.89 7.57 5.38
C PHE A 4 -14.38 7.80 5.31
N SER A 5 -13.85 8.55 6.27
CA SER A 5 -12.41 8.75 6.42
C SER A 5 -11.99 8.81 7.88
N HIS A 6 -10.76 8.40 8.15
CA HIS A 6 -10.17 8.43 9.47
C HIS A 6 -8.65 8.61 9.40
N ASN A 7 -8.07 9.03 10.52
CA ASN A 7 -6.66 9.36 10.64
C ASN A 7 -6.06 8.66 11.85
N ILE A 8 -4.95 7.96 11.66
CA ILE A 8 -4.20 7.28 12.72
C ILE A 8 -2.76 7.77 12.66
N GLY A 9 -2.42 8.77 13.49
CA GLY A 9 -1.11 9.43 13.40
C GLY A 9 -0.89 10.03 11.99
N PRO A 10 0.21 9.67 11.28
CA PRO A 10 0.45 10.13 9.90
C PRO A 10 -0.37 9.37 8.85
N ILE A 11 -0.97 8.24 9.23
CA ILE A 11 -1.76 7.40 8.32
C ILE A 11 -3.13 8.03 8.10
N HIS A 12 -3.53 8.08 6.84
CA HIS A 12 -4.86 8.44 6.38
C HIS A 12 -5.55 7.19 5.81
N ILE A 13 -6.82 7.01 6.13
CA ILE A 13 -7.63 5.89 5.66
C ILE A 13 -8.94 6.47 5.14
N GLU A 14 -9.32 6.08 3.93
CA GLU A 14 -10.67 6.33 3.40
C GLU A 14 -11.30 5.01 2.95
N TRP A 15 -12.61 4.86 3.13
CA TRP A 15 -13.32 3.67 2.69
C TRP A 15 -14.76 3.99 2.34
N GLY A 16 -15.38 3.10 1.59
CA GLY A 16 -16.76 3.29 1.19
C GLY A 16 -17.32 2.13 0.40
N TRP A 17 -18.54 2.32 -0.07
CA TRP A 17 -19.20 1.38 -0.95
C TRP A 17 -20.22 2.07 -1.87
N PHE A 18 -20.44 1.46 -3.02
CA PHE A 18 -21.41 1.90 -4.01
C PHE A 18 -22.05 0.72 -4.73
N ASN A 19 -23.26 0.93 -5.24
CA ASN A 19 -23.88 0.05 -6.23
C ASN A 19 -23.29 0.41 -7.61
N LYS A 20 -22.70 -0.56 -8.30
CA LYS A 20 -21.98 -0.29 -9.55
C LYS A 20 -22.95 -0.39 -10.73
N SER A 21 -23.23 0.75 -11.35
CA SER A 21 -24.16 0.86 -12.49
C SER A 21 -23.48 1.14 -13.83
N THR A 22 -22.16 1.40 -13.82
CA THR A 22 -21.37 1.73 -15.02
C THR A 22 -20.22 0.74 -15.20
N ILE A 23 -19.60 0.72 -16.39
CA ILE A 23 -18.43 -0.12 -16.67
C ILE A 23 -17.21 0.39 -15.88
N VAL A 24 -16.96 1.70 -15.96
CA VAL A 24 -15.95 2.41 -15.16
C VAL A 24 -16.67 3.23 -14.09
N GLN A 25 -16.32 3.01 -12.83
CA GLN A 25 -16.67 3.90 -11.73
C GLN A 25 -15.41 4.65 -11.29
N LYS A 26 -15.46 5.99 -11.33
CA LYS A 26 -14.42 6.83 -10.73
C LYS A 26 -14.79 7.14 -9.28
N ILE A 27 -13.81 7.03 -8.38
CA ILE A 27 -13.96 7.30 -6.95
C ILE A 27 -12.95 8.38 -6.60
N GLY A 28 -13.45 9.52 -6.12
CA GLY A 28 -12.61 10.58 -5.56
C GLY A 28 -12.47 10.38 -4.05
N PHE A 29 -11.28 10.64 -3.52
CA PHE A 29 -11.05 10.72 -2.08
C PHE A 29 -11.56 12.06 -1.55
N HIS A 30 -12.13 12.08 -0.33
CA HIS A 30 -12.58 13.32 0.30
C HIS A 30 -11.39 14.22 0.64
N ASN A 31 -10.26 13.63 1.04
CA ASN A 31 -9.00 14.32 1.26
C ASN A 31 -7.91 13.72 0.37
N HIS A 32 -6.98 14.57 -0.07
CA HIS A 32 -5.83 14.09 -0.83
C HIS A 32 -4.84 13.36 0.08
N PHE A 33 -4.33 12.23 -0.38
CA PHE A 33 -3.18 11.57 0.22
C PHE A 33 -1.88 12.32 -0.11
N GLY A 34 -0.89 12.21 0.76
CA GLY A 34 0.45 12.79 0.53
C GLY A 34 1.25 12.05 -0.53
N SER A 35 0.93 10.78 -0.77
CA SER A 35 1.49 9.91 -1.79
C SER A 35 0.40 9.00 -2.33
N THR A 36 0.64 8.32 -3.45
CA THR A 36 -0.31 7.35 -4.01
C THR A 36 -0.64 6.28 -2.96
N PRO A 37 -1.91 6.14 -2.51
CA PRO A 37 -2.28 5.18 -1.49
C PRO A 37 -2.31 3.75 -2.05
N ALA A 38 -2.25 2.77 -1.15
CA ALA A 38 -2.64 1.40 -1.47
C ALA A 38 -4.17 1.30 -1.46
N VAL A 39 -4.75 0.66 -2.46
CA VAL A 39 -6.21 0.52 -2.62
C VAL A 39 -6.58 -0.95 -2.72
N VAL A 40 -7.58 -1.35 -1.95
CA VAL A 40 -8.21 -2.68 -2.05
C VAL A 40 -9.68 -2.49 -2.41
N VAL A 41 -10.15 -3.31 -3.34
CA VAL A 41 -11.53 -3.32 -3.82
C VAL A 41 -12.09 -4.71 -3.63
N THR A 42 -13.31 -4.80 -3.09
CA THR A 42 -14.02 -6.07 -2.89
C THR A 42 -15.43 -5.98 -3.49
N PRO A 43 -15.74 -6.83 -4.47
CA PRO A 43 -17.08 -6.94 -5.03
C PRO A 43 -17.96 -7.83 -4.16
N HIS A 44 -19.26 -7.54 -4.10
CA HIS A 44 -20.24 -8.44 -3.49
C HIS A 44 -21.62 -8.32 -4.14
N TRP A 45 -22.40 -9.40 -4.04
CA TRP A 45 -23.79 -9.47 -4.50
C TRP A 45 -24.73 -9.45 -3.30
N GLY A 46 -25.74 -8.59 -3.31
CA GLY A 46 -26.70 -8.46 -2.20
C GLY A 46 -27.57 -9.69 -1.93
N SER A 47 -27.65 -10.64 -2.87
CA SER A 47 -28.55 -11.80 -2.81
C SER A 47 -27.85 -13.16 -2.99
N GLY A 48 -26.54 -13.22 -2.78
CA GLY A 48 -25.73 -14.41 -3.10
C GLY A 48 -25.34 -14.48 -4.59
N GLY A 49 -24.12 -14.92 -4.86
CA GLY A 49 -23.52 -14.96 -6.21
C GLY A 49 -22.00 -15.00 -6.16
N VAL A 50 -21.35 -15.39 -7.26
CA VAL A 50 -19.89 -15.37 -7.38
C VAL A 50 -19.45 -13.93 -7.66
N GLY A 51 -18.55 -13.40 -6.84
CA GLY A 51 -17.94 -12.09 -7.06
C GLY A 51 -17.23 -12.04 -8.41
N HIS A 52 -17.36 -10.92 -9.11
CA HIS A 52 -16.64 -10.70 -10.37
C HIS A 52 -15.35 -9.95 -10.07
N ALA A 53 -14.21 -10.33 -10.66
CA ALA A 53 -12.98 -9.57 -10.44
C ALA A 53 -13.16 -8.12 -10.91
N GLU A 54 -12.75 -7.18 -10.05
CA GLU A 54 -12.69 -5.75 -10.35
C GLU A 54 -11.24 -5.39 -10.71
N THR A 55 -11.05 -4.60 -11.76
CA THR A 55 -9.74 -4.05 -12.11
C THR A 55 -9.62 -2.65 -11.53
N ILE A 56 -8.56 -2.41 -10.75
CA ILE A 56 -8.21 -1.07 -10.25
C ILE A 56 -7.36 -0.37 -11.31
N GLU A 57 -7.70 0.87 -11.63
CA GLU A 57 -6.98 1.68 -12.62
C GLU A 57 -6.69 3.08 -12.07
N ASN A 58 -5.60 3.71 -12.54
CA ASN A 58 -5.28 5.13 -12.30
C ASN A 58 -5.37 5.56 -10.82
N VAL A 59 -4.74 4.83 -9.92
CA VAL A 59 -4.64 5.25 -8.51
C VAL A 59 -3.75 6.49 -8.42
N THR A 60 -4.32 7.59 -7.92
CA THR A 60 -3.63 8.86 -7.68
C THR A 60 -3.80 9.26 -6.21
N THR A 61 -3.26 10.41 -5.81
CA THR A 61 -3.47 10.98 -4.48
C THR A 61 -4.89 11.48 -4.24
N SER A 62 -5.70 11.64 -5.29
CA SER A 62 -7.05 12.22 -5.21
C SER A 62 -8.17 11.25 -5.59
N GLY A 63 -7.84 10.05 -6.06
CA GLY A 63 -8.83 9.03 -6.36
C GLY A 63 -8.30 7.84 -7.12
N PHE A 64 -9.21 7.01 -7.61
CA PHE A 64 -8.91 5.86 -8.45
C PHE A 64 -10.12 5.50 -9.33
N GLY A 65 -9.90 4.64 -10.32
CA GLY A 65 -10.93 4.02 -11.14
C GLY A 65 -11.11 2.55 -10.79
N VAL A 66 -12.35 2.07 -10.91
CA VAL A 66 -12.71 0.65 -10.85
C VAL A 66 -13.39 0.28 -12.16
N HIS A 67 -12.87 -0.74 -12.83
CA HIS A 67 -13.33 -1.21 -14.13
C HIS A 67 -13.77 -2.68 -14.05
N SER A 68 -15.02 -2.94 -14.45
CA SER A 68 -15.52 -4.29 -14.73
C SER A 68 -16.75 -4.25 -15.63
N GLY A 69 -17.02 -5.33 -16.36
CA GLY A 69 -18.22 -5.45 -17.19
C GLY A 69 -19.52 -5.59 -16.38
N ASN A 70 -19.41 -5.98 -15.10
CA ASN A 70 -20.57 -6.24 -14.24
C ASN A 70 -21.22 -4.93 -13.76
N ARG A 71 -22.54 -4.86 -13.92
CA ARG A 71 -23.40 -3.71 -13.65
C ARG A 71 -24.81 -4.15 -13.22
N ALA A 72 -24.93 -5.35 -12.64
CA ALA A 72 -26.20 -5.85 -12.17
C ALA A 72 -26.74 -4.96 -11.03
N HIS A 73 -28.06 -4.81 -10.94
CA HIS A 73 -28.72 -3.91 -9.99
C HIS A 73 -28.47 -4.27 -8.52
N ASN A 74 -28.05 -5.51 -8.23
CA ASN A 74 -27.70 -6.03 -6.91
C ASN A 74 -26.19 -6.22 -6.73
N TYR A 75 -25.37 -5.60 -7.59
CA TYR A 75 -23.92 -5.67 -7.56
C TYR A 75 -23.32 -4.43 -6.89
N TYR A 76 -22.50 -4.68 -5.87
CA TYR A 76 -21.93 -3.64 -5.03
C TYR A 76 -20.42 -3.81 -4.96
N VAL A 77 -19.73 -2.69 -4.82
CA VAL A 77 -18.28 -2.64 -4.66
C VAL A 77 -17.98 -1.89 -3.37
N GLN A 78 -17.21 -2.53 -2.49
CA GLN A 78 -16.62 -1.89 -1.32
C GLN A 78 -15.15 -1.61 -1.62
N TRP A 79 -14.60 -0.58 -0.98
CA TRP A 79 -13.20 -0.21 -1.17
C TRP A 79 -12.63 0.38 0.10
N ILE A 80 -11.31 0.27 0.23
CA ILE A 80 -10.51 0.94 1.25
C ILE A 80 -9.21 1.43 0.61
N ALA A 81 -8.85 2.66 0.91
CA ALA A 81 -7.58 3.29 0.53
C ALA A 81 -6.81 3.64 1.80
N ILE A 82 -5.54 3.22 1.86
CA ILE A 82 -4.65 3.44 3.00
C ILE A 82 -3.37 4.08 2.49
N GLY A 83 -2.97 5.18 3.12
CA GLY A 83 -1.76 5.89 2.75
C GLY A 83 -1.39 6.94 3.79
N PHE A 84 -0.51 7.84 3.40
CA PHE A 84 -0.09 8.94 4.27
C PHE A 84 -0.95 10.17 4.05
N LYS A 85 -1.16 10.95 5.12
CA LYS A 85 -1.74 12.29 5.02
C LYS A 85 -0.87 13.17 4.12
N ALA A 86 -1.48 14.14 3.44
CA ALA A 86 -0.73 15.22 2.81
C ALA A 86 0.15 15.93 3.86
N GLY A 87 1.46 15.97 3.61
CA GLY A 87 2.46 16.50 4.55
C GLY A 87 2.81 15.57 5.74
N GLY A 88 2.15 14.42 5.86
CA GLY A 88 2.41 13.41 6.88
C GLY A 88 3.26 12.27 6.35
N GLY A 89 4.48 12.56 5.88
CA GLY A 89 5.44 11.49 5.63
C GLY A 89 5.76 10.74 6.92
N LEU A 90 6.15 9.46 6.82
CA LEU A 90 7.11 8.94 7.78
C LEU A 90 8.33 9.83 7.61
N VAL A 91 8.49 10.83 8.49
CA VAL A 91 9.84 11.20 8.86
C VAL A 91 10.39 9.88 9.35
N ALA A 92 11.24 9.23 8.54
CA ALA A 92 12.18 8.27 9.09
C ALA A 92 12.84 9.08 10.18
N ASP A 93 12.44 8.82 11.43
CA ASP A 93 12.96 9.54 12.55
C ASP A 93 14.47 9.38 12.41
N SER A 94 15.14 10.47 12.03
CA SER A 94 16.58 10.48 11.88
C SER A 94 17.21 10.62 13.25
N THR A 95 16.61 9.97 14.25
CA THR A 95 17.38 9.29 15.27
C THR A 95 18.35 8.39 14.46
N ASP A 96 19.66 8.59 14.41
CA ASP A 96 20.55 8.85 15.55
C ASP A 96 20.11 8.13 16.85
N GLU A 97 19.18 7.17 16.75
CA GLU A 97 18.99 6.10 17.69
C GLU A 97 20.06 5.12 17.26
N VAL A 98 21.21 5.28 17.90
CA VAL A 98 22.10 4.18 18.16
C VAL A 98 21.21 2.98 18.47
N LEU A 99 21.19 1.99 17.56
CA LEU A 99 20.47 0.75 17.76
C LEU A 99 20.70 0.31 19.20
N PRO A 100 19.66 -0.04 19.98
CA PRO A 100 19.84 -0.53 21.33
C PRO A 100 20.93 -1.61 21.30
N LYS A 101 21.89 -1.54 22.22
CA LYS A 101 23.07 -2.41 22.23
C LYS A 101 22.71 -3.90 22.04
N GLU A 102 21.57 -4.29 22.58
CA GLU A 102 20.95 -5.61 22.47
C GLU A 102 20.65 -6.03 21.01
N MET A 103 20.26 -5.09 20.16
CA MET A 103 19.97 -5.32 18.74
C MET A 103 21.24 -5.41 17.89
N LEU A 104 22.28 -4.66 18.26
CA LEU A 104 23.63 -4.80 17.72
C LEU A 104 24.24 -6.17 18.07
N GLU A 105 24.12 -6.59 19.33
CA GLU A 105 24.56 -7.91 19.78
C GLU A 105 23.78 -9.05 19.10
N ALA A 106 22.48 -8.87 18.85
CA ALA A 106 21.68 -9.83 18.08
C ALA A 106 22.15 -9.93 16.61
N LEU A 107 22.47 -8.81 15.96
CA LEU A 107 22.97 -8.81 14.58
C LEU A 107 24.35 -9.47 14.45
N GLU A 108 25.22 -9.33 15.46
CA GLU A 108 26.50 -10.05 15.51
C GLU A 108 26.30 -11.56 15.77
N ALA A 109 25.31 -11.92 16.60
CA ALA A 109 25.00 -13.32 16.91
C ALA A 109 24.35 -14.08 15.74
N PHE A 110 23.64 -13.41 14.82
CA PHE A 110 22.96 -14.04 13.67
C PHE A 110 23.84 -14.26 12.44
N GLY A 111 25.16 -14.01 12.55
CA GLY A 111 26.11 -14.23 11.47
C GLY A 111 26.43 -12.92 10.78
N GLY A 112 27.53 -12.31 11.22
CA GLY A 112 28.12 -11.16 10.57
C GLY A 112 28.16 -11.36 9.06
N LEU A 113 27.67 -10.36 8.33
CA LEU A 113 28.02 -10.18 6.93
C LEU A 113 29.54 -10.18 6.86
N ASP A 114 30.09 -11.31 6.42
CA ASP A 114 31.48 -11.45 6.07
C ASP A 114 31.83 -10.37 5.04
N ARG A 115 32.48 -9.32 5.53
CA ARG A 115 33.02 -8.23 4.71
C ARG A 115 34.44 -8.53 4.23
N SER A 116 34.95 -9.77 4.36
CA SER A 116 36.32 -10.12 3.96
C SER A 116 36.47 -10.53 2.49
N GLY A 117 35.55 -10.07 1.63
CA GLY A 117 35.83 -9.99 0.19
C GLY A 117 36.82 -8.86 -0.10
N ASP A 118 38.09 -9.07 0.26
CA ASP A 118 39.22 -8.21 -0.09
C ASP A 118 39.46 -8.30 -1.62
N PRO A 119 39.25 -7.23 -2.39
CA PRO A 119 39.45 -7.25 -3.84
C PRO A 119 40.94 -7.22 -4.26
N ASP A 120 41.89 -7.11 -3.32
CA ASP A 120 43.32 -6.94 -3.61
C ASP A 120 44.15 -8.24 -3.50
N ALA A 121 43.54 -9.43 -3.60
CA ALA A 121 44.32 -10.66 -3.70
C ALA A 121 45.17 -10.66 -5.00
N PRO A 122 46.52 -10.65 -4.91
CA PRO A 122 47.37 -10.69 -6.08
C PRO A 122 47.19 -12.02 -6.82
N ALA A 123 47.11 -11.95 -8.15
CA ALA A 123 47.03 -13.13 -8.99
C ALA A 123 48.29 -13.99 -8.80
N ASP A 124 48.12 -15.21 -8.29
CA ASP A 124 49.13 -16.27 -8.37
C ASP A 124 49.41 -16.54 -9.87
N THR A 125 50.54 -16.04 -10.33
CA THR A 125 51.19 -16.52 -11.55
C THR A 125 52.13 -17.63 -11.16
N ASP A 126 51.73 -18.87 -11.41
CA ASP A 126 52.65 -20.01 -11.46
C ASP A 126 52.65 -20.64 -12.85
N GLU A 127 53.84 -21.19 -13.14
CA GLU A 127 54.51 -21.50 -14.41
C GLU A 127 53.86 -22.54 -15.35
#